data_AF-A0AAD9NL70-F1
#
_entry.id   AF-A0AAD9NL70-F1
#
_cell.length_a   1.000
_cell.length_b   1.000
_cell.length_c   1.000
_cell.angle_alpha   90.00
_cell.angle_beta   90.00
_cell.angle_gamma   90.00
#
_symmetry.space_group_name_H-M   'P 1'
#
loop_
_entity.id
_entity.type
_entity.pdbx_description
1 polymer ?
#
loop_
_entity_poly.entity_id
_entity_poly.type
_entity_poly.pdbx_seq_one_letter_code
_entity_poly.pdbx_strand_id
1 'polypeptide(L)'
;MPKARKPSSVTDNDVGDTEVMVMRFVELLKDEGVLTTLRSALYPQALSDKLDKLTRTIADLTSQLETKEKKITALEERVERLEGECDRVEQYSRRGNLRFCGIPETGEGEDITAKVVDIINTKMAFTPPSVSGGHYC
;
A
#
# COMPACT_ATOMS: atom_id res chain seq x y z
N MET A 1 16.62 -78.32 3.48
CA MET A 1 18.03 -77.85 3.47
C MET A 1 18.16 -76.83 2.35
N PRO A 2 18.22 -75.51 2.63
CA PRO A 2 18.30 -74.48 1.59
C PRO A 2 19.73 -74.40 1.03
N LYS A 3 19.87 -74.43 -0.30
CA LYS A 3 21.14 -74.24 -1.01
C LYS A 3 21.62 -72.81 -0.79
N ALA A 4 22.75 -72.64 -0.12
CA ALA A 4 23.47 -71.37 -0.05
C ALA A 4 23.87 -70.94 -1.47
N ARG A 5 23.36 -69.78 -1.90
CA ARG A 5 23.74 -69.13 -3.16
C ARG A 5 25.17 -68.63 -2.98
N LYS A 6 26.13 -69.22 -3.69
CA LYS A 6 27.51 -68.73 -3.71
C LYS A 6 27.53 -67.28 -4.23
N PRO A 7 28.35 -66.38 -3.67
CA PRO A 7 28.51 -65.04 -4.20
C PRO A 7 29.02 -65.15 -5.64
N SER A 8 28.32 -64.51 -6.57
CA SER A 8 28.78 -64.34 -7.94
C SER A 8 30.13 -63.63 -7.89
N SER A 9 31.20 -64.37 -8.22
CA SER A 9 32.52 -63.81 -8.42
C SER A 9 32.43 -62.77 -9.52
N VAL A 10 32.69 -61.51 -9.19
CA VAL A 10 33.00 -60.46 -10.16
C VAL A 10 34.22 -60.96 -10.92
N THR A 11 34.00 -61.42 -12.14
CA THR A 11 35.07 -61.91 -13.01
C THR A 11 35.84 -60.71 -13.54
N ASP A 12 37.18 -60.81 -13.66
CA ASP A 12 38.08 -59.76 -14.15
C ASP A 12 37.67 -59.12 -15.50
N ASN A 13 36.74 -59.72 -16.23
CA ASN A 13 36.09 -59.12 -17.41
C ASN A 13 35.22 -57.88 -17.11
N ASP A 14 34.65 -57.74 -15.90
CA ASP A 14 33.84 -56.56 -15.52
C ASP A 14 34.71 -55.30 -15.33
N VAL A 15 35.97 -55.48 -14.92
CA VAL A 15 36.93 -54.38 -14.73
C VAL A 15 37.37 -53.84 -16.08
N GLY A 16 37.61 -54.71 -17.06
CA GLY A 16 37.92 -54.33 -18.44
C GLY A 16 36.80 -53.54 -19.12
N ASP A 17 35.55 -53.94 -18.93
CA ASP A 17 34.39 -53.21 -19.47
C ASP A 17 34.22 -51.83 -18.81
N THR A 18 34.53 -51.73 -17.51
CA THR A 18 34.50 -50.46 -16.79
C THR A 18 35.62 -49.52 -17.26
N GLU A 19 36.83 -50.03 -17.47
CA GLU A 19 37.97 -49.26 -17.96
C GLU A 19 37.75 -48.77 -19.40
N VAL A 20 37.17 -49.63 -20.26
CA VAL A 20 36.77 -49.27 -21.63
C VAL A 20 35.65 -48.21 -21.61
N MET A 21 34.69 -48.32 -20.69
CA MET A 21 33.63 -47.32 -20.52
C MET A 21 34.19 -45.97 -20.06
N VAL A 22 35.11 -45.98 -19.09
CA VAL A 22 35.78 -44.77 -18.59
C VAL A 22 36.61 -44.12 -19.69
N MET A 23 37.36 -44.90 -20.47
CA MET A 23 38.15 -44.37 -21.59
C MET A 23 37.28 -43.76 -22.69
N ARG A 24 36.18 -44.41 -23.07
CA ARG A 24 35.20 -43.84 -24.02
C ARG A 24 34.54 -42.59 -23.47
N PHE A 25 34.24 -42.56 -22.18
CA PHE A 25 33.68 -41.38 -21.53
C PHE A 25 34.67 -40.21 -21.54
N VAL A 26 35.96 -40.47 -21.25
CA VAL A 26 37.02 -39.47 -21.32
C VAL A 26 37.22 -38.97 -22.76
N GLU A 27 37.11 -39.84 -23.76
CA GLU A 27 37.15 -39.44 -25.18
C GLU A 27 35.95 -38.57 -25.57
N LEU A 28 34.74 -38.91 -25.11
CA LEU A 28 33.54 -38.09 -25.31
C LEU A 28 33.64 -36.74 -24.61
N LEU A 29 34.34 -36.64 -23.47
CA LEU A 29 34.61 -35.37 -22.80
C LEU A 29 35.65 -34.51 -23.51
N LYS A 30 36.42 -35.06 -24.47
CA LYS A 30 37.29 -34.26 -25.36
C LYS A 30 36.51 -33.63 -26.50
N ASP A 31 35.29 -34.09 -26.78
CA ASP A 31 34.42 -33.51 -27.78
C ASP A 31 33.84 -32.18 -27.27
N GLU A 32 34.16 -31.10 -27.98
CA GLU A 32 33.72 -29.75 -27.64
C GLU A 32 32.19 -29.59 -27.73
N GLY A 33 31.52 -30.35 -28.58
CA GLY A 33 30.05 -30.42 -28.69
C GLY A 33 29.40 -31.02 -27.44
N VAL A 34 30.02 -32.04 -26.85
CA VAL A 34 29.54 -32.65 -25.59
C VAL A 34 29.73 -31.68 -24.43
N LEU A 35 30.90 -31.02 -24.35
CA LEU A 35 31.19 -30.02 -23.31
C LEU A 35 30.28 -28.79 -23.41
N THR A 36 30.01 -28.30 -24.62
CA THR A 36 29.08 -27.18 -24.83
C THR A 36 27.65 -27.54 -24.46
N THR A 37 27.20 -28.75 -24.80
CA THR A 37 25.89 -29.26 -24.40
C THR A 37 25.77 -29.38 -22.88
N LEU A 38 26.76 -29.99 -22.21
CA LEU A 38 26.83 -30.07 -20.75
C LEU A 38 26.85 -28.67 -20.12
N ARG A 39 27.61 -27.73 -20.68
CA ARG A 39 27.65 -26.35 -20.21
C ARG A 39 26.30 -25.67 -20.32
N SER A 40 25.58 -25.85 -21.43
CA SER A 40 24.24 -25.28 -21.62
C SER A 40 23.19 -25.94 -20.71
N ALA A 41 23.35 -27.22 -20.39
CA ALA A 41 22.49 -27.95 -19.46
C ALA A 41 22.75 -27.54 -18.00
N LEU A 42 24.00 -27.28 -17.62
CA LEU A 42 24.41 -26.85 -16.28
C LEU A 42 24.13 -25.36 -16.03
N TYR A 43 24.21 -24.53 -17.08
CA TYR A 43 23.96 -23.09 -17.05
C TYR A 43 22.94 -22.71 -18.12
N PRO A 44 21.64 -22.96 -17.88
CA PRO A 44 20.61 -22.54 -18.80
C PRO A 44 20.55 -21.01 -18.85
N GLN A 45 21.12 -20.42 -19.91
CA GLN A 45 21.13 -18.97 -20.14
C GLN A 45 19.72 -18.36 -20.00
N ALA A 46 18.70 -19.09 -20.45
CA ALA A 46 17.30 -18.69 -20.32
C ALA A 46 16.83 -18.50 -18.85
N LEU A 47 17.40 -19.21 -17.88
CA LEU A 47 17.13 -18.95 -16.46
C LEU A 47 17.83 -17.68 -15.98
N SER A 48 19.08 -17.46 -16.40
CA SER A 48 19.83 -16.23 -16.08
C SER A 48 19.10 -15.00 -16.60
N ASP A 49 18.66 -15.02 -17.86
CA ASP A 49 17.97 -13.88 -18.48
C ASP A 49 16.61 -13.61 -17.80
N LYS A 50 15.90 -14.66 -17.39
CA LYS A 50 14.65 -14.53 -16.62
C LYS A 50 14.91 -13.94 -15.24
N LEU A 51 15.97 -14.37 -14.57
CA LEU A 51 16.37 -13.85 -13.27
C LEU A 51 16.73 -12.36 -13.37
N ASP A 52 17.51 -11.97 -14.37
CA ASP A 52 17.86 -10.56 -14.60
C ASP A 52 16.62 -9.71 -14.89
N LYS A 53 15.68 -10.22 -15.70
CA LYS A 53 14.42 -9.54 -15.97
C LYS A 53 13.59 -9.37 -14.71
N LEU A 54 13.49 -10.41 -13.88
CA LEU A 54 12.77 -10.35 -12.60
C LEU A 54 13.42 -9.35 -11.66
N THR A 55 14.75 -9.37 -11.51
CA THR A 55 15.49 -8.42 -10.68
C THR A 55 15.25 -6.97 -11.10
N ARG A 56 15.28 -6.68 -12.40
CA ARG A 56 14.97 -5.33 -12.92
C ARG A 56 13.52 -4.94 -12.66
N THR A 57 12.59 -5.87 -12.84
CA THR A 57 11.16 -5.62 -12.58
C THR A 57 10.90 -5.34 -11.11
N ILE A 58 11.54 -6.10 -10.21
CA ILE A 58 11.45 -5.88 -8.77
C ILE A 58 12.02 -4.50 -8.42
N ALA A 59 13.19 -4.14 -8.95
CA ALA A 59 13.78 -2.83 -8.69
C ALA A 59 12.89 -1.66 -9.16
N ASP A 60 12.30 -1.78 -10.35
CA ASP A 60 11.37 -0.78 -10.89
C ASP A 60 10.10 -0.68 -10.05
N LEU A 61 9.47 -1.82 -9.72
CA LEU A 61 8.28 -1.86 -8.86
C LEU A 61 8.55 -1.28 -7.47
N THR A 62 9.69 -1.58 -6.86
CA THR A 62 10.08 -1.00 -5.56
C THR A 62 10.23 0.51 -5.66
N SER A 63 10.87 1.02 -6.71
CA SER A 63 10.99 2.47 -6.93
C SER A 63 9.62 3.14 -7.15
N GLN A 64 8.74 2.51 -7.92
CA GLN A 64 7.38 2.99 -8.11
C GLN A 64 6.57 2.99 -6.80
N LEU A 65 6.79 2.00 -5.93
CA LEU A 65 6.14 1.90 -4.64
C LEU A 65 6.59 3.05 -3.72
N GLU A 66 7.90 3.28 -3.59
CA GLU A 66 8.45 4.40 -2.79
C GLU A 66 7.94 5.77 -3.28
N THR A 67 7.87 5.98 -4.61
CA THR A 67 7.35 7.23 -5.16
C THR A 67 5.87 7.42 -4.90
N LYS A 68 5.08 6.34 -4.90
CA LYS A 68 3.66 6.37 -4.56
C LYS A 68 3.46 6.62 -3.07
N GLU A 69 4.23 5.98 -2.19
CA GLU A 69 4.19 6.23 -0.75
C GLU A 69 4.45 7.69 -0.42
N LYS A 70 5.52 8.30 -0.98
CA LYS A 70 5.81 9.73 -0.81
C LYS A 70 4.68 10.65 -1.29
N LYS A 71 3.96 10.25 -2.34
CA LYS A 71 2.79 11.01 -2.83
C LYS A 71 1.60 10.86 -1.90
N ILE A 72 1.38 9.67 -1.34
CA ILE A 72 0.32 9.41 -0.37
C ILE A 72 0.55 10.27 0.87
N THR A 73 1.74 10.24 1.46
CA THR A 73 2.05 11.04 2.66
C THR A 73 1.86 12.55 2.41
N ALA A 74 2.32 13.05 1.26
CA ALA A 74 2.14 14.46 0.91
C ALA A 74 0.66 14.85 0.68
N LEU A 75 -0.17 13.91 0.20
CA LEU A 75 -1.60 14.13 0.06
C LEU A 75 -2.31 14.09 1.42
N GLU A 76 -1.93 13.19 2.31
CA GLU A 76 -2.45 13.10 3.68
C GLU A 76 -2.19 14.39 4.46
N GLU A 77 -0.94 14.88 4.47
CA GLU A 77 -0.59 16.17 5.09
C GLU A 77 -1.38 17.35 4.51
N ARG A 78 -1.63 17.32 3.19
CA ARG A 78 -2.42 18.35 2.53
C ARG A 78 -3.90 18.28 2.94
N VAL A 79 -4.46 17.08 3.09
CA VAL A 79 -5.84 16.88 3.55
C VAL A 79 -5.98 17.40 4.97
N GLU A 80 -5.13 16.97 5.89
CA GLU A 80 -5.16 17.41 7.30
C GLU A 80 -5.08 18.93 7.40
N ARG A 81 -4.17 19.56 6.64
CA ARG A 81 -4.07 21.01 6.59
C ARG A 81 -5.37 21.66 6.12
N LEU A 82 -5.93 21.19 5.00
CA LEU A 82 -7.14 21.77 4.42
C LEU A 82 -8.37 21.59 5.32
N GLU A 83 -8.47 20.45 6.01
CA GLU A 83 -9.51 20.21 7.02
C GLU A 83 -9.39 21.23 8.16
N GLY A 84 -8.19 21.42 8.71
CA GLY A 84 -7.95 22.43 9.75
C GLY A 84 -8.23 23.87 9.29
N GLU A 85 -7.95 24.21 8.03
CA GLU A 85 -8.32 25.51 7.47
C GLU A 85 -9.84 25.67 7.31
N CYS A 86 -10.53 24.61 6.89
CA CYS A 86 -11.98 24.60 6.74
C CYS A 86 -12.65 24.81 8.10
N ASP A 87 -12.22 24.07 9.13
CA ASP A 87 -12.72 24.21 10.50
C ASP A 87 -12.51 25.63 11.03
N ARG A 88 -11.31 26.19 10.80
CA ARG A 88 -10.98 27.57 11.21
C ARG A 88 -11.91 28.58 10.54
N VAL A 89 -12.16 28.43 9.24
CA VAL A 89 -13.05 29.32 8.48
C VAL A 89 -14.50 29.16 8.93
N GLU A 90 -14.96 27.94 9.16
CA GLU A 90 -16.30 27.66 9.67
C GLU A 90 -16.52 28.29 11.05
N GLN A 91 -15.55 28.12 11.96
CA GLN A 91 -15.59 28.75 13.28
C GLN A 91 -15.59 30.27 13.18
N TYR A 92 -14.72 30.85 12.35
CA TYR A 92 -14.65 32.29 12.16
C TYR A 92 -15.96 32.86 11.60
N SER A 93 -16.54 32.20 10.60
CA SER A 93 -17.81 32.59 10.00
C SER A 93 -18.98 32.52 11.00
N ARG A 94 -18.92 31.63 12.00
CA ARG A 94 -19.97 31.47 13.00
C ARG A 94 -19.71 32.22 14.29
N ARG A 95 -18.56 32.91 14.44
CA ARG A 95 -18.15 33.56 15.70
C ARG A 95 -19.16 34.57 16.23
N GLY A 96 -19.90 35.25 15.34
CA GLY A 96 -20.95 36.22 15.70
C GLY A 96 -22.37 35.63 15.75
N ASN A 97 -22.53 34.34 15.46
CA ASN A 97 -23.85 33.74 15.30
C ASN A 97 -24.23 32.96 16.56
N LEU A 98 -25.41 33.28 17.10
CA LEU A 98 -26.04 32.51 18.18
C LEU A 98 -27.19 31.68 17.63
N ARG A 99 -27.31 30.43 18.10
CA ARG A 99 -28.46 29.56 17.79
C ARG A 99 -29.33 29.43 19.03
N PHE A 100 -30.59 29.80 18.90
CA PHE A 100 -31.58 29.62 19.94
C PHE A 100 -32.49 28.44 19.58
N CYS A 101 -32.55 27.45 20.47
CA CYS A 101 -33.35 26.23 20.27
C CYS A 101 -34.54 26.22 21.25
N GLY A 102 -35.65 25.57 20.87
CA GLY A 102 -36.82 25.43 21.73
C GLY A 102 -37.68 26.69 21.86
N ILE A 103 -37.58 27.62 20.91
CA ILE A 103 -38.50 28.75 20.79
C ILE A 103 -39.75 28.27 20.02
N PRO A 104 -40.96 28.46 20.55
CA PRO A 104 -42.19 28.12 19.83
C PRO A 104 -42.37 28.98 18.58
N GLU A 105 -42.68 28.34 17.46
CA GLU A 105 -43.03 29.00 16.20
C GLU A 105 -44.44 29.62 16.30
N THR A 106 -44.61 30.85 15.81
CA THR A 106 -45.89 31.55 15.77
C THR A 106 -46.29 31.84 14.34
N GLY A 107 -46.87 30.85 13.65
CA GLY A 107 -47.61 31.00 12.40
C GLY A 107 -46.92 31.83 11.28
N GLU A 108 -47.72 32.30 10.32
CA GLU A 108 -47.24 33.18 9.26
C GLU A 108 -47.06 34.62 9.76
N GLY A 109 -45.94 35.27 9.40
CA GLY A 109 -45.68 36.68 9.73
C GLY A 109 -44.92 36.93 11.04
N GLU A 110 -44.17 35.94 11.54
CA GLU A 110 -43.40 36.06 12.77
C GLU A 110 -42.27 37.11 12.69
N ASP A 111 -42.28 38.06 13.63
CA ASP A 111 -41.18 39.01 13.83
C ASP A 111 -40.10 38.39 14.74
N ILE A 112 -39.06 37.85 14.10
CA ILE A 112 -37.91 37.24 14.78
C ILE A 112 -37.16 38.27 15.64
N THR A 113 -37.06 39.53 15.20
CA THR A 113 -36.34 40.57 15.93
C THR A 113 -37.06 40.91 17.22
N ALA A 114 -38.38 41.07 17.19
CA ALA A 114 -39.19 41.30 18.39
C ALA A 114 -39.08 40.15 19.40
N LYS A 115 -39.14 38.89 18.93
CA LYS A 115 -38.96 37.72 19.81
C LYS A 115 -37.58 37.65 20.46
N VAL A 116 -36.52 37.96 19.71
CA VAL A 116 -35.16 37.97 20.27
C VAL A 116 -35.02 39.06 21.35
N VAL A 117 -35.55 40.25 21.11
CA VAL A 117 -35.55 41.34 22.11
C VAL A 117 -36.34 40.95 23.36
N ASP A 118 -37.52 40.34 23.20
CA ASP A 118 -38.32 39.84 24.32
C ASP A 118 -37.55 38.79 25.14
N ILE A 119 -36.90 37.83 24.49
CA ILE A 119 -36.08 36.80 25.16
C ILE A 119 -34.92 37.44 25.93
N ILE A 120 -34.20 38.40 25.33
CA ILE A 120 -33.08 39.09 25.99
C ILE A 120 -33.58 39.84 27.23
N ASN A 121 -34.65 40.61 27.10
CA ASN A 121 -35.18 41.43 28.20
C ASN A 121 -35.77 40.56 29.32
N THR A 122 -36.45 39.47 28.99
CA THR A 122 -37.11 38.60 29.99
C THR A 122 -36.17 37.60 30.65
N LYS A 123 -35.26 36.99 29.89
CA LYS A 123 -34.40 35.90 30.39
C LYS A 123 -32.98 36.32 30.73
N MET A 124 -32.46 37.41 30.15
CA MET A 124 -31.07 37.84 30.37
C MET A 124 -30.94 39.09 31.27
N ALA A 125 -32.05 39.64 31.78
CA ALA A 125 -32.08 40.73 32.75
C ALA A 125 -31.25 41.98 32.34
N PHE A 126 -31.30 42.33 31.06
CA PHE A 126 -30.56 43.48 30.53
C PHE A 126 -31.13 44.81 31.06
N THR A 127 -30.28 45.67 31.62
CA THR A 127 -30.67 47.01 32.09
C THR A 127 -29.80 48.10 31.45
N PRO A 128 -30.39 49.12 30.79
CA PRO A 128 -31.81 49.25 30.46
C PRO A 128 -32.29 48.20 29.43
N PRO A 129 -33.61 47.97 29.31
CA PRO A 129 -34.17 47.03 28.35
C PRO A 129 -33.79 47.39 26.91
N SER A 130 -33.50 46.38 26.08
CA SER A 130 -33.26 46.55 24.66
C SER A 130 -34.56 46.91 23.93
N VAL A 131 -34.48 47.78 22.91
CA VAL A 131 -35.61 48.21 22.08
C VAL A 131 -35.41 47.78 20.63
N SER A 132 -36.45 47.25 19.98
CA SER A 132 -36.42 46.94 18.55
C SER A 132 -36.53 48.25 17.75
N GLY A 133 -35.49 48.61 17.01
CA GLY A 133 -35.48 49.84 16.20
C GLY A 133 -34.15 50.58 16.08
N GLY A 134 -33.08 50.12 16.74
CA GLY A 134 -31.74 50.65 16.51
C GLY A 134 -31.20 50.22 15.15
N HIS A 135 -31.10 51.15 14.19
CA HIS A 135 -30.27 50.94 13.01
C HIS A 135 -28.82 50.78 13.46
N TYR A 136 -28.27 49.59 13.30
CA TYR A 136 -26.84 49.35 13.39
C TYR A 136 -26.34 49.02 11.97
N CYS A 137 -25.42 49.85 11.49
CA CYS A 137 -24.70 49.70 10.22
C CYS A 137 -23.83 48.45 10.21
#